data_AF-A0A9Q1ML58-F1
#
_entry.id   AF-A0A9Q1ML58-F1
#
_cell.length_a   1.000
_cell.length_b   1.000
_cell.length_c   1.000
_cell.angle_alpha   90.00
_cell.angle_beta   90.00
_cell.angle_gamma   90.00
#
_symmetry.space_group_name_H-M   'P 1'
#
loop_
_entity.id
_entity.type
_entity.pdbx_description
1 polymer ?
#
loop_
_entity_poly.entity_id
_entity_poly.type
_entity_poly.pdbx_seq_one_letter_code
_entity_poly.pdbx_strand_id
1 'polypeptide(L)'
;MDIAVRTHLCGWKFIYVNDVKCLRELPEFYEAYTKQQHRWHSGPMQLFRLCFSDILHSTVSWFKKANLIFLFFLLRKLILPFYSFTLFCIILPLTMFLPEAQLPVWVVCYVPGLMSVLNILPAPVIPFYCTLSSI
;
A
#
# COMPACT_ATOMS: atom_id res chain seq x y z
N MET A 1 5.43 -4.75 12.80
CA MET A 1 5.72 -4.04 11.53
C MET A 1 7.13 -3.45 11.55
N ASP A 2 7.51 -2.68 12.58
CA ASP A 2 8.86 -2.10 12.73
C ASP A 2 10.00 -3.13 12.64
N ILE A 3 9.96 -4.17 13.48
CA ILE A 3 10.97 -5.23 13.49
C ILE A 3 11.10 -5.91 12.12
N ALA A 4 9.99 -6.11 11.40
CA ALA A 4 10.01 -6.70 10.07
C ALA A 4 10.73 -5.80 9.05
N VAL A 5 10.56 -4.47 9.13
CA VAL A 5 11.31 -3.54 8.27
C VAL A 5 12.80 -3.59 8.62
N ARG A 6 13.16 -3.50 9.90
CA ARG A 6 14.57 -3.53 10.33
C ARG A 6 15.28 -4.83 9.91
N THR A 7 14.64 -5.98 10.14
CA THR A 7 15.20 -7.28 9.72
C THR A 7 15.27 -7.40 8.20
N HIS A 8 14.32 -6.82 7.44
CA HIS A 8 14.44 -6.73 5.98
C HIS A 8 15.66 -5.92 5.54
N LEU A 9 15.94 -4.80 6.21
CA LEU A 9 17.10 -3.95 5.92
C LEU A 9 18.43 -4.64 6.26
N CYS A 10 18.43 -5.58 7.19
CA CYS A 10 19.56 -6.46 7.47
C CYS A 10 19.71 -7.62 6.47
N GLY A 11 18.88 -7.71 5.43
CA GLY A 11 18.98 -8.71 4.37
C GLY A 11 18.26 -10.04 4.66
N TRP A 12 17.43 -10.11 5.71
CA TRP A 12 16.67 -11.32 6.04
C TRP A 12 15.57 -11.58 5.01
N LYS A 13 15.35 -12.88 4.71
CA LYS A 13 14.30 -13.35 3.80
C LYS A 13 13.06 -13.73 4.60
N PHE A 14 11.91 -13.19 4.22
CA PHE A 14 10.62 -13.54 4.82
C PHE A 14 9.94 -14.65 4.03
N ILE A 15 9.48 -15.68 4.73
CA ILE A 15 8.70 -16.78 4.17
C ILE A 15 7.33 -16.75 4.85
N TYR A 16 6.27 -16.66 4.04
CA TYR A 16 4.90 -16.74 4.52
C TYR A 16 4.40 -18.18 4.37
N VAL A 17 4.00 -18.80 5.48
CA VAL A 17 3.50 -20.18 5.51
C VAL A 17 1.98 -20.14 5.64
N ASN A 18 1.28 -20.54 4.56
CA ASN A 18 -0.19 -20.51 4.49
C ASN A 18 -0.87 -21.57 5.38
N ASP A 19 -0.15 -22.64 5.73
CA ASP A 19 -0.72 -23.79 6.43
C ASP A 19 -0.89 -23.55 7.94
N VAL A 20 -0.21 -22.54 8.49
CA VAL A 20 -0.28 -22.20 9.91
C VAL A 20 -1.38 -21.17 10.14
N LYS A 21 -2.45 -21.58 10.83
CA LYS A 21 -3.56 -20.71 11.21
C LYS A 21 -3.49 -20.41 12.71
N CYS A 22 -3.61 -19.14 13.05
CA CYS A 22 -3.74 -18.68 14.44
C CYS A 22 -5.14 -18.08 14.63
N LEU A 23 -5.82 -18.44 15.72
CA LEU A 23 -7.08 -17.81 16.10
C LEU A 23 -6.81 -16.33 16.42
N ARG A 24 -7.58 -15.45 15.80
CA ARG A 24 -7.48 -14.00 16.05
C ARG A 24 -8.64 -13.58 16.95
N GLU A 25 -8.31 -12.95 18.06
CA GLU A 25 -9.30 -12.26 18.89
C GLU A 25 -9.85 -11.06 18.12
N LEU A 26 -11.17 -11.03 17.95
CA LEU A 26 -11.88 -9.91 17.34
C LEU A 26 -12.30 -8.94 18.45
N PRO A 27 -12.24 -7.61 18.24
CA PRO A 27 -12.76 -6.66 19.21
C PRO A 27 -14.25 -6.90 19.45
N GLU A 28 -14.67 -7.03 20.71
CA GLU A 28 -16.08 -7.24 21.09
C GLU A 28 -16.95 -6.00 20.79
N PHE A 29 -16.35 -4.81 20.88
CA PHE A 29 -17.04 -3.54 20.70
C PHE A 29 -16.58 -2.79 19.44
N TYR A 30 -17.53 -2.13 18.78
CA TYR A 30 -17.26 -1.29 17.62
C TYR A 30 -16.26 -0.17 17.91
N GLU A 31 -16.31 0.42 19.12
CA GLU A 31 -15.37 1.48 19.51
C GLU A 31 -13.92 0.96 19.61
N ALA A 32 -13.72 -0.28 20.07
CA ALA A 32 -12.39 -0.89 20.10
C ALA A 32 -11.88 -1.16 18.67
N TYR A 33 -12.77 -1.59 17.77
CA TYR A 33 -12.47 -1.78 16.37
C TYR A 33 -12.05 -0.48 15.66
N THR A 34 -12.78 0.63 15.85
CA THR A 34 -12.42 1.91 15.21
C THR A 34 -11.09 2.46 15.71
N LYS A 35 -10.80 2.34 17.01
CA LYS A 35 -9.49 2.69 17.59
C LYS A 35 -8.37 1.84 17.01
N GLN A 36 -8.59 0.54 16.83
CA GLN A 36 -7.63 -0.36 16.21
C GLN A 36 -7.36 0.00 14.75
N GLN A 37 -8.41 0.28 13.99
CA GLN A 37 -8.30 0.68 12.58
C GLN A 37 -7.59 2.01 12.44
N HIS A 38 -7.88 2.97 13.31
CA HIS A 38 -7.16 4.23 13.33
C HIS A 38 -5.65 4.03 13.55
N ARG A 39 -5.26 3.18 14.51
CA ARG A 39 -3.84 2.85 14.77
C ARG A 39 -3.21 2.11 13.60
N TRP A 40 -3.92 1.18 12.96
CA TRP A 40 -3.44 0.44 11.79
C TRP A 40 -3.30 1.35 10.57
N HIS A 41 -4.19 2.32 10.41
CA HIS A 41 -4.09 3.32 9.37
C HIS A 41 -3.01 4.36 9.66
N SER A 42 -2.73 4.77 10.90
CA SER A 42 -1.70 5.77 11.21
C SER A 42 -0.29 5.16 11.32
N GLY A 43 -0.18 3.96 11.89
CA GLY A 43 1.06 3.27 12.22
C GLY A 43 2.09 3.18 11.08
N PRO A 44 1.71 2.82 9.84
CA PRO A 44 2.68 2.75 8.74
C PRO A 44 3.27 4.11 8.38
N MET A 45 2.55 5.22 8.54
CA MET A 45 3.11 6.54 8.23
C MET A 45 4.11 6.99 9.30
N GLN A 46 3.85 6.64 10.56
CA GLN A 46 4.80 6.83 11.64
C GLN A 46 6.04 5.95 11.46
N LEU A 47 5.85 4.69 11.09
CA LEU A 47 6.96 3.77 10.79
C LEU A 47 7.81 4.25 9.63
N PHE A 48 7.18 4.76 8.55
CA PHE A 48 7.91 5.37 7.44
C PHE A 48 8.82 6.48 7.92
N ARG A 49 8.30 7.43 8.72
CA ARG A 49 9.11 8.55 9.25
C ARG A 49 10.28 8.08 10.11
N LEU A 50 10.07 7.05 10.94
CA LEU A 50 11.13 6.53 11.81
C LEU A 50 12.21 5.76 11.04
N CYS A 51 11.80 4.92 10.08
CA CYS A 51 12.73 4.09 9.32
C CYS A 51 13.24 4.75 8.03
N PHE A 52 12.77 5.94 7.65
CA PHE A 52 13.15 6.57 6.39
C PHE A 52 14.67 6.74 6.27
N SER A 53 15.30 7.27 7.32
CA SER A 53 16.75 7.42 7.40
C SER A 53 17.46 6.07 7.32
N ASP A 54 17.01 5.09 8.10
CA ASP A 54 17.56 3.72 8.13
C ASP A 54 17.46 3.04 6.74
N ILE A 55 16.36 3.24 6.01
CA ILE A 55 16.17 2.69 4.66
C ILE A 55 17.17 3.33 3.70
N LEU A 56 17.37 4.65 3.75
CA LEU A 56 18.31 5.36 2.90
C LEU A 56 19.75 4.88 3.15
N HIS A 57 20.17 4.78 4.42
CA HIS A 57 21.52 4.40 4.81
C HIS A 57 21.84 2.90 4.72
N SER A 58 20.84 2.02 4.61
CA SER A 58 21.07 0.56 4.56
C SER A 58 21.86 0.11 3.32
N THR A 59 22.55 -1.03 3.41
CA THR A 59 23.38 -1.61 2.33
C THR A 59 22.58 -2.43 1.31
N VAL A 60 21.25 -2.45 1.43
CA VAL A 60 20.36 -3.24 0.57
C VAL A 60 20.33 -2.69 -0.86
N SER A 61 20.20 -3.58 -1.86
CA SER A 61 19.97 -3.22 -3.27
C SER A 61 18.90 -2.14 -3.43
N TRP A 62 19.16 -1.16 -4.30
CA TRP A 62 18.25 -0.07 -4.62
C TRP A 62 16.84 -0.59 -4.97
N PHE A 63 16.74 -1.64 -5.79
CA PHE A 63 15.45 -2.20 -6.22
C PHE A 63 14.61 -2.70 -5.05
N LYS A 64 15.24 -3.33 -4.04
CA LYS A 64 14.54 -3.81 -2.84
C LYS A 64 14.08 -2.65 -1.96
N LYS A 65 14.91 -1.60 -1.82
CA LYS A 65 14.54 -0.37 -1.09
C LYS A 65 13.31 0.28 -1.71
N ALA A 66 13.32 0.46 -3.03
CA ALA A 66 12.21 1.08 -3.72
C ALA A 66 10.96 0.23 -3.74
N ASN A 67 11.09 -1.10 -3.88
CA ASN A 67 9.94 -1.99 -3.78
C ASN A 67 9.27 -1.89 -2.39
N LEU A 68 10.08 -1.81 -1.32
CA LEU A 68 9.57 -1.61 0.04
C LEU A 68 8.89 -0.23 0.19
N ILE A 69 9.51 0.85 -0.27
CA ILE A 69 8.89 2.19 -0.19
C ILE A 69 7.61 2.27 -1.02
N PHE A 70 7.64 1.74 -2.25
CA PHE A 70 6.53 1.82 -3.20
C PHE A 70 5.35 0.96 -2.77
N LEU A 71 5.54 -0.35 -2.56
CA LEU A 71 4.44 -1.26 -2.23
C LEU A 71 3.90 -1.03 -0.82
N PHE A 72 4.76 -0.73 0.14
CA PHE A 72 4.37 -0.73 1.56
C PHE A 72 3.85 0.64 2.03
N PHE A 73 4.43 1.74 1.53
CA PHE A 73 4.11 3.08 2.02
C PHE A 73 3.41 3.96 0.98
N LEU A 74 3.85 3.96 -0.29
CA LEU A 74 3.37 4.93 -1.28
C LEU A 74 2.08 4.51 -1.99
N LEU A 75 2.01 3.27 -2.49
CA LEU A 75 0.94 2.82 -3.37
C LEU A 75 -0.43 2.96 -2.71
N ARG A 76 -0.63 2.28 -1.58
CA ARG A 76 -1.96 2.18 -0.94
C ARG A 76 -2.37 3.44 -0.18
N LYS A 77 -1.41 4.21 0.37
CA LYS A 77 -1.71 5.37 1.22
C LYS A 77 -1.66 6.73 0.53
N LEU A 78 -0.89 6.86 -0.55
CA LEU A 78 -0.71 8.14 -1.23
C LEU A 78 -1.34 8.11 -2.61
N ILE A 79 -0.89 7.19 -3.48
CA ILE A 79 -1.28 7.19 -4.89
C ILE A 79 -2.79 6.97 -5.05
N LEU A 80 -3.36 5.96 -4.38
CA LEU A 80 -4.79 5.65 -4.49
C LEU A 80 -5.73 6.81 -4.05
N PRO A 81 -5.56 7.42 -2.86
CA PRO A 81 -6.42 8.53 -2.44
C PRO A 81 -6.16 9.82 -3.24
N PHE A 82 -4.91 10.15 -3.60
CA PHE A 82 -4.62 11.31 -4.44
C PHE A 82 -5.30 11.18 -5.81
N TYR A 83 -5.16 10.00 -6.42
CA TYR A 83 -5.73 9.74 -7.72
C TYR A 83 -7.26 9.82 -7.72
N SER A 84 -7.91 9.24 -6.70
CA SER A 84 -9.36 9.33 -6.51
C SER A 84 -9.80 10.79 -6.28
N PHE A 85 -9.07 11.54 -5.46
CA PHE A 85 -9.34 12.94 -5.20
C PHE A 85 -9.23 13.80 -6.46
N THR A 86 -8.16 13.63 -7.26
CA THR A 86 -7.99 14.37 -8.51
C THR A 86 -9.11 14.05 -9.51
N LEU A 87 -9.54 12.78 -9.62
CA LEU A 87 -10.65 12.41 -10.51
C LEU A 87 -11.98 13.04 -10.07
N PHE A 88 -12.38 12.84 -8.82
CA PHE A 88 -13.71 13.24 -8.37
C PHE A 88 -13.81 14.73 -8.05
N CYS A 89 -12.75 15.34 -7.50
CA CYS A 89 -12.79 16.72 -7.02
C CYS A 89 -12.22 17.74 -8.02
N ILE A 90 -11.42 17.33 -9.00
CA ILE A 90 -10.82 18.26 -9.98
C ILE A 90 -11.37 17.98 -11.38
N ILE A 91 -11.23 16.75 -11.87
CA ILE A 91 -11.57 16.41 -13.25
C ILE A 91 -13.09 16.49 -13.47
N LEU A 92 -13.90 15.95 -12.56
CA LEU A 92 -15.36 15.93 -12.73
C LEU A 92 -15.99 17.34 -12.67
N PRO A 93 -15.64 18.24 -11.72
CA PRO A 93 -16.11 19.62 -11.78
C PRO A 93 -15.63 20.38 -13.02
N LEU A 94 -14.38 20.16 -13.46
CA LEU A 94 -13.84 20.81 -14.66
C LEU A 94 -14.65 20.45 -15.92
N THR A 95 -15.14 19.21 -16.01
CA THR A 95 -15.99 18.79 -17.14
C THR A 95 -17.36 19.43 -17.16
N MET A 96 -17.87 19.91 -16.02
CA MET A 96 -19.11 20.67 -15.97
C MET A 96 -18.93 22.10 -16.50
N PHE A 97 -17.72 22.67 -16.39
CA PHE A 97 -17.41 24.04 -16.85
C PHE A 97 -16.99 24.11 -18.33
N LEU A 98 -16.53 23.00 -18.91
CA LEU A 98 -16.10 22.90 -20.30
C LEU A 98 -16.95 21.86 -21.03
N PRO A 99 -18.16 22.21 -21.51
CA PRO A 99 -19.08 21.27 -22.16
C PRO A 99 -18.54 20.66 -23.48
N GLU A 100 -17.50 21.25 -24.07
CA GLU A 100 -16.77 20.72 -25.24
C GLU A 100 -15.79 19.59 -24.87
N ALA A 101 -15.47 19.41 -23.59
CA ALA A 101 -14.58 18.36 -23.11
C ALA A 101 -15.39 17.07 -22.87
N GLN A 102 -15.68 16.32 -23.94
CA GLN A 102 -16.31 15.01 -23.83
C GLN A 102 -15.36 14.04 -23.12
N LEU A 103 -15.63 13.77 -21.84
CA LEU A 103 -14.80 12.85 -21.07
C LEU A 103 -15.18 11.40 -21.42
N PRO A 104 -14.21 10.54 -21.81
CA PRO A 104 -14.55 9.19 -22.23
C PRO A 104 -15.11 8.38 -21.06
N VAL A 105 -16.29 7.78 -21.24
CA VAL A 105 -16.97 6.96 -20.21
C VAL A 105 -16.09 5.82 -19.72
N TRP A 106 -15.22 5.27 -20.58
CA TRP A 106 -14.28 4.21 -20.22
C TRP A 106 -13.28 4.68 -19.15
N VAL A 107 -12.83 5.93 -19.16
CA VAL A 107 -11.91 6.46 -18.14
C VAL A 107 -12.63 6.60 -16.81
N VAL A 108 -13.86 7.11 -16.81
CA VAL A 108 -14.63 7.34 -15.58
C VAL A 108 -15.07 6.05 -14.91
N CYS A 109 -15.37 4.99 -15.69
CA CYS A 109 -15.86 3.73 -15.14
C CYS A 109 -14.75 2.70 -14.87
N TYR A 110 -13.81 2.49 -15.81
CA TYR A 110 -12.79 1.46 -15.63
C TYR A 110 -11.73 1.85 -14.63
N VAL A 111 -11.42 3.13 -14.51
CA VAL A 111 -10.33 3.56 -13.65
C VAL A 111 -10.68 3.42 -12.16
N PRO A 112 -11.83 3.91 -11.64
CA PRO A 112 -12.21 3.66 -10.24
C PRO A 112 -12.46 2.17 -9.95
N GLY A 113 -12.94 1.42 -10.95
CA GLY A 113 -13.09 -0.03 -10.87
C GLY A 113 -11.75 -0.75 -10.70
N LEU A 114 -10.77 -0.45 -11.55
CA LEU A 114 -9.42 -0.97 -11.47
C LEU A 114 -8.76 -0.60 -10.13
N MET A 115 -8.94 0.64 -9.66
CA MET A 115 -8.41 1.07 -8.37
C MET A 115 -9.01 0.30 -7.20
N SER A 116 -10.32 0.04 -7.23
CA SER A 116 -10.99 -0.79 -6.21
C SER A 116 -10.44 -2.21 -6.20
N VAL A 117 -10.22 -2.80 -7.38
CA VAL A 117 -9.60 -4.13 -7.52
C VAL A 117 -8.16 -4.13 -7.00
N LEU A 118 -7.34 -3.13 -7.36
CA LEU A 118 -5.96 -3.00 -6.86
C LEU A 118 -5.90 -2.80 -5.33
N ASN A 119 -6.92 -2.18 -4.73
CA ASN A 119 -6.99 -1.97 -3.29
C ASN A 119 -7.48 -3.23 -2.54
N ILE A 120 -8.33 -4.04 -3.17
CA ILE A 120 -8.85 -5.30 -2.60
C ILE A 120 -7.87 -6.45 -2.80
N LEU A 121 -7.15 -6.48 -3.93
CA LEU A 121 -6.12 -7.48 -4.16
C LEU A 121 -5.15 -7.43 -2.98
N PRO A 122 -5.04 -8.52 -2.17
CA PRO A 122 -3.88 -8.66 -1.32
C PRO A 122 -2.68 -8.55 -2.24
N ALA A 123 -1.62 -7.86 -1.79
CA ALA A 123 -0.38 -7.68 -2.55
C ALA A 123 -0.17 -8.93 -3.42
N PRO A 124 -0.03 -8.79 -4.75
CA PRO A 124 -0.09 -9.93 -5.64
C PRO A 124 0.79 -10.99 -5.03
N VAL A 125 0.30 -12.23 -4.99
CA VAL A 125 1.06 -13.40 -4.55
C VAL A 125 2.16 -13.62 -5.61
N ILE A 126 3.01 -12.61 -5.79
CA ILE A 126 4.37 -12.71 -6.23
C ILE A 126 5.00 -13.24 -4.96
N PRO A 127 5.22 -14.56 -4.88
CA PRO A 127 6.10 -15.08 -3.86
C PRO A 127 7.31 -14.14 -3.75
N PHE A 128 7.73 -13.83 -2.53
CA PHE A 128 9.04 -13.24 -2.23
C PHE A 128 10.22 -14.14 -2.71
N TYR A 129 10.02 -14.95 -3.75
CA TYR A 129 10.94 -15.89 -4.36
C TYR A 129 11.82 -15.25 -5.44
N CYS A 130 11.64 -13.98 -5.79
CA CYS A 130 12.58 -13.28 -6.69
C CYS A 130 13.82 -12.75 -5.93
N THR A 131 14.50 -13.61 -5.15
CA THR A 131 15.95 -13.53 -4.82
C THR A 131 16.46 -14.87 -4.28
N LEU A 132 16.20 -15.95 -5.01
CA LEU A 132 16.84 -17.26 -4.85
C LEU A 132 17.44 -17.76 -6.19
N SER A 133 17.90 -16.84 -7.04
CA SER A 133 18.67 -17.14 -8.27
C SER A 133 19.96 -16.32 -8.29
N SER A 134 20.75 -16.45 -7.24
CA SER A 134 22.18 -16.08 -7.22
C SER A 134 22.82 -16.56 -5.90
N ILE A 135 22.78 -17.87 -5.71
CA ILE A 135 23.90 -18.65 -5.18
C ILE A 135 24.16 -19.71 -6.25
#